data_AF-A0A847GIF3-F1
#
_entry.id   AF-A0A847GIF3-F1
#
_cell.length_a   1.000
_cell.length_b   1.000
_cell.length_c   1.000
_cell.angle_alpha   90.00
_cell.angle_beta   90.00
_cell.angle_gamma   90.00
#
_symmetry.space_group_name_H-M   'P 1'
#
loop_
_entity.id
_entity.type
_entity.pdbx_description
1 polymer ?
#
loop_
_entity_poly.entity_id
_entity_poly.type
_entity_poly.pdbx_seq_one_letter_code
_entity_poly.pdbx_strand_id
1 'polypeptide(L)'
;MNTCPECQHAVDVGNASCPNSGHAMSTPPPLPAVGQRQAFFTNAQQCCSWLLTLAVATWRYVALKVRATKAAVLDLPPLYRQLAEHIEANDAFRDEFADHHRAIGQLKQQLASLSDARARPRAGSALGRCRAILSAAGDKLRTIPLQRQLKRSRRRLGEIALGKHGNAAGPARLVSQIVETVSHVDDLVQQSRGLEERYASRIVTPSRTAVAGATLVGLVVCGLVWWWASSPETESAPVASASTGEVRGTASEPEQPPPAEKVMDPGRDASPTSGKYGVFIQNDPFCRDVVNAISLERFLKDNPDATLDNENANAGIGFQQYSESFFQYGFFDKKLVSITMLLPRDQKGIDAEFTKYRDAFGPPHDTSIPAQMKENGATRYATWNLPDYDLAVSLTVQPSASVGLVLVG
;
A
#
# COMPACT_ATOMS: atom_id res chain seq x y z
N MET A 1 4.35 -33.79 -21.07
CA MET A 1 2.96 -34.23 -20.86
C MET A 1 3.00 -35.46 -19.97
N ASN A 2 2.19 -35.49 -18.92
CA ASN A 2 1.79 -36.64 -18.09
C ASN A 2 0.60 -36.11 -17.30
N THR A 3 -0.58 -36.14 -17.93
CA THR A 3 -1.85 -35.80 -17.30
C THR A 3 -2.28 -36.98 -16.43
N CYS A 4 -2.68 -36.70 -15.20
CA CYS A 4 -3.25 -37.69 -14.28
C CYS A 4 -4.59 -38.19 -14.87
N PRO A 5 -4.77 -39.49 -15.15
CA PRO A 5 -5.92 -40.00 -15.92
C PRO A 5 -7.21 -40.20 -15.09
N GLU A 6 -7.26 -39.83 -13.81
CA GLU A 6 -8.34 -40.29 -12.91
C GLU A 6 -9.38 -39.22 -12.48
N CYS A 7 -9.38 -38.02 -13.07
CA CYS A 7 -10.32 -36.96 -12.69
C CYS A 7 -11.44 -36.66 -13.71
N GLN A 8 -11.64 -37.50 -14.73
CA GLN A 8 -12.53 -37.19 -15.87
C GLN A 8 -13.88 -37.94 -15.90
N HIS A 9 -14.25 -38.71 -14.87
CA HIS A 9 -15.44 -39.57 -14.90
C HIS A 9 -16.58 -39.21 -13.94
N ALA A 10 -16.73 -37.95 -13.50
CA ALA A 10 -17.77 -37.60 -12.53
C ALA A 10 -18.62 -36.37 -12.91
N VAL A 11 -19.08 -36.24 -14.16
CA VAL A 11 -20.21 -35.36 -14.51
C VAL A 11 -20.95 -35.93 -15.73
N ASP A 12 -21.75 -36.98 -15.55
CA ASP A 12 -22.87 -37.30 -16.48
C ASP A 12 -23.68 -38.50 -15.94
N VAL A 13 -24.60 -38.27 -15.00
CA VAL A 13 -25.79 -39.13 -14.82
C VAL A 13 -26.91 -38.28 -14.21
N GLY A 14 -27.78 -37.76 -15.07
CA GLY A 14 -28.99 -37.03 -14.68
C GLY A 14 -30.19 -37.48 -15.50
N ASN A 15 -30.69 -38.70 -15.26
CA ASN A 15 -32.09 -39.11 -15.36
C ASN A 15 -32.20 -40.65 -15.37
N ALA A 16 -32.53 -41.24 -14.23
CA ALA A 16 -33.12 -42.57 -14.21
C ALA A 16 -33.99 -42.73 -12.95
N SER A 17 -35.23 -43.14 -13.21
CA SER A 17 -36.31 -43.40 -12.28
C SER A 17 -35.92 -44.32 -11.12
N CYS A 18 -36.43 -44.01 -9.93
CA CYS A 18 -36.31 -44.86 -8.74
C CYS A 18 -37.17 -46.12 -8.88
N PRO A 19 -36.63 -47.34 -8.68
CA PRO A 19 -37.41 -48.45 -8.18
C PRO A 19 -37.15 -48.63 -6.68
N ASN A 20 -38.26 -48.61 -5.97
CA ASN A 20 -38.41 -49.05 -4.60
C ASN A 20 -38.01 -50.53 -4.47
N SER A 21 -36.96 -50.86 -3.71
CA SER A 21 -36.70 -52.23 -3.26
C SER A 21 -35.69 -52.31 -2.11
N GLY A 22 -36.15 -52.86 -0.98
CA GLY A 22 -35.38 -53.75 -0.10
C GLY A 22 -34.23 -53.15 0.71
N HIS A 23 -34.46 -52.97 2.01
CA HIS A 23 -33.40 -52.89 3.01
C HIS A 23 -32.61 -54.23 3.08
N ALA A 24 -31.62 -54.38 2.21
CA ALA A 24 -30.55 -55.35 2.40
C ALA A 24 -29.52 -54.73 3.35
N MET A 25 -29.22 -55.42 4.45
CA MET A 25 -28.08 -55.12 5.33
C MET A 25 -26.81 -55.07 4.49
N SER A 26 -26.35 -53.85 4.21
CA SER A 26 -25.11 -53.58 3.50
C SER A 26 -23.93 -54.00 4.38
N THR A 27 -23.27 -55.09 4.02
CA THR A 27 -22.01 -55.50 4.62
C THR A 27 -20.96 -54.41 4.36
N PRO A 28 -20.17 -54.02 5.37
CA PRO A 28 -19.18 -52.96 5.21
C PRO A 28 -18.18 -53.35 4.12
N PRO A 29 -17.81 -52.41 3.22
CA PRO A 29 -16.86 -52.70 2.16
C PRO A 29 -15.52 -53.18 2.74
N PRO A 30 -14.86 -54.16 2.10
CA PRO A 30 -13.59 -54.69 2.57
C PRO A 30 -12.55 -53.57 2.62
N LEU A 31 -11.76 -53.55 3.71
CA LEU A 31 -10.68 -52.58 3.88
C LEU A 31 -9.71 -52.67 2.69
N PRO A 32 -9.23 -51.52 2.16
CA PRO A 32 -8.33 -51.50 1.02
C PRO A 32 -7.04 -52.26 1.34
N ALA A 33 -6.61 -53.09 0.40
CA ALA A 33 -5.41 -53.90 0.52
C ALA A 33 -4.18 -53.02 0.84
N VAL A 34 -3.23 -53.56 1.60
CA VAL A 34 -2.03 -52.86 2.10
C VAL A 34 -1.26 -52.14 0.98
N GLY A 35 -1.23 -52.69 -0.24
CA GLY A 35 -0.60 -52.05 -1.40
C GLY A 35 -1.28 -50.76 -1.87
N GLN A 36 -2.60 -50.62 -1.71
CA GLN A 36 -3.32 -49.42 -2.10
C GLN A 36 -2.97 -48.24 -1.17
N ARG A 37 -2.75 -48.51 0.13
CA ARG A 37 -2.32 -47.49 1.10
C ARG A 37 -0.93 -46.93 0.77
N GLN A 38 0.02 -47.76 0.35
CA GLN A 38 1.36 -47.30 -0.04
C GLN A 38 1.32 -46.38 -1.27
N ALA A 39 0.52 -46.70 -2.29
CA ALA A 39 0.35 -45.85 -3.47
C ALA A 39 -0.26 -44.47 -3.12
N PHE A 40 -1.23 -44.44 -2.20
CA PHE A 40 -1.78 -43.18 -1.68
C PHE A 40 -0.70 -42.32 -1.01
N PHE A 41 0.16 -42.90 -0.16
CA PHE A 41 1.22 -42.15 0.50
C PHE A 41 2.26 -41.60 -0.48
N THR A 42 2.69 -42.37 -1.48
CA THR A 42 3.64 -41.90 -2.49
C THR A 42 3.07 -40.77 -3.34
N ASN A 43 1.79 -40.87 -3.73
CA ASN A 43 1.11 -39.81 -4.48
C ASN A 43 0.96 -38.54 -3.63
N ALA A 44 0.59 -38.68 -2.36
CA ALA A 44 0.51 -37.55 -1.44
C ALA A 44 1.87 -36.85 -1.26
N GLN A 45 2.96 -37.63 -1.12
CA GLN A 45 4.31 -37.08 -0.99
C GLN A 45 4.76 -36.34 -2.27
N GLN A 46 4.44 -36.88 -3.45
CA GLN A 46 4.72 -36.21 -4.73
C GLN A 46 3.91 -34.91 -4.87
N CYS A 47 2.62 -34.92 -4.51
CA CYS A 47 1.79 -33.72 -4.50
C CYS A 47 2.33 -32.66 -3.53
N CYS A 48 2.69 -33.03 -2.30
CA CYS A 48 3.25 -32.10 -1.32
C CYS A 48 4.57 -31.47 -1.78
N SER A 49 5.50 -32.27 -2.31
CA SER A 49 6.77 -31.73 -2.81
C SER A 49 6.57 -30.77 -3.99
N TRP A 50 5.63 -31.08 -4.89
CA TRP A 50 5.27 -30.21 -6.00
C TRP A 50 4.63 -28.89 -5.51
N LEU A 51 3.68 -28.95 -4.58
CA LEU A 51 3.06 -27.76 -3.99
C LEU A 51 4.08 -26.86 -3.29
N LEU A 52 5.04 -27.45 -2.55
CA LEU A 52 6.11 -26.70 -1.92
C LEU A 52 7.00 -25.98 -2.95
N THR A 53 7.37 -26.65 -4.06
CA THR A 53 8.16 -25.99 -5.12
C THR A 53 7.41 -24.83 -5.77
N LEU A 54 6.09 -24.97 -5.98
CA LEU A 54 5.24 -23.89 -6.47
C LEU A 54 5.09 -22.74 -5.47
N ALA A 55 4.93 -23.04 -4.18
CA ALA A 55 4.85 -22.03 -3.13
C ALA A 55 6.15 -21.22 -3.04
N VAL A 56 7.31 -21.89 -3.11
CA VAL A 56 8.62 -21.21 -3.12
C VAL A 56 8.79 -20.36 -4.39
N ALA A 57 8.38 -20.87 -5.56
CA ALA A 57 8.47 -20.13 -6.82
C ALA A 57 7.58 -18.88 -6.83
N THR A 58 6.34 -18.99 -6.37
CA THR A 58 5.39 -17.87 -6.27
C THR A 58 5.86 -16.83 -5.26
N TRP A 59 6.33 -17.26 -4.08
CA TRP A 59 6.93 -16.34 -3.11
C TRP A 59 8.13 -15.57 -3.68
N ARG A 60 9.04 -16.26 -4.38
CA ARG A 60 10.18 -15.63 -5.05
C ARG A 60 9.74 -14.63 -6.10
N TYR A 61 8.74 -14.94 -6.91
CA TYR A 61 8.18 -14.02 -7.90
C TYR A 61 7.63 -12.75 -7.26
N VAL A 62 6.80 -12.89 -6.21
CA VAL A 62 6.25 -11.75 -5.47
C VAL A 62 7.36 -10.92 -4.84
N ALA A 63 8.34 -11.55 -4.20
CA ALA A 63 9.46 -10.86 -3.59
C ALA A 63 10.28 -10.04 -4.61
N LEU A 64 10.52 -10.60 -5.82
CA LEU A 64 11.22 -9.89 -6.90
C LEU A 64 10.40 -8.68 -7.39
N LYS A 65 9.09 -8.84 -7.59
CA LYS A 65 8.21 -7.73 -8.00
C LYS A 65 8.19 -6.62 -6.95
N VAL A 66 8.04 -6.96 -5.67
CA VAL A 66 8.04 -5.97 -4.58
C VAL A 66 9.37 -5.22 -4.51
N ARG A 67 10.51 -5.91 -4.68
CA ARG A 67 11.83 -5.26 -4.73
C ARG A 67 11.97 -4.34 -5.93
N ALA A 68 11.54 -4.78 -7.12
CA ALA A 68 11.57 -3.96 -8.32
C ALA A 68 10.71 -2.70 -8.17
N THR A 69 9.49 -2.85 -7.63
CA THR A 69 8.60 -1.73 -7.35
C THR A 69 9.18 -0.78 -6.31
N LYS A 70 9.77 -1.29 -5.22
CA LYS A 70 10.45 -0.47 -4.22
C LYS A 70 11.55 0.38 -4.86
N ALA A 71 12.45 -0.24 -5.61
CA ALA A 71 13.55 0.47 -6.26
C ALA A 71 13.03 1.50 -7.28
N ALA A 72 12.04 1.15 -8.11
CA ALA A 72 11.48 2.05 -9.12
C ALA A 72 10.65 3.21 -8.56
N VAL A 73 9.87 2.97 -7.50
CA VAL A 73 8.89 3.94 -6.97
C VAL A 73 9.44 4.74 -5.80
N LEU A 74 10.27 4.15 -4.94
CA LEU A 74 10.78 4.80 -3.75
C LEU A 74 12.21 5.32 -3.95
N ASP A 75 13.08 4.55 -4.59
CA ASP A 75 14.52 4.86 -4.62
C ASP A 75 14.94 5.71 -5.84
N LEU A 76 14.42 5.46 -7.05
CA LEU A 76 14.75 6.25 -8.24
C LEU A 76 14.29 7.72 -8.19
N PRO A 77 13.04 8.04 -7.82
CA PRO A 77 12.53 9.41 -7.87
C PRO A 77 13.34 10.46 -7.08
N PRO A 78 13.85 10.18 -5.86
CA PRO A 78 14.73 11.13 -5.17
C PRO A 78 16.09 11.31 -5.88
N LEU A 79 16.66 10.28 -6.51
CA LEU A 79 17.93 10.41 -7.24
C LEU A 79 17.78 11.32 -8.47
N TYR A 80 16.72 11.13 -9.26
CA TYR A 80 16.42 12.05 -10.38
C TYR A 80 16.19 13.48 -9.93
N ARG A 81 15.57 13.67 -8.76
CA ARG A 81 15.35 15.00 -8.19
C ARG A 81 16.68 15.65 -7.80
N GLN A 82 17.59 14.91 -7.17
CA GLN A 82 18.94 15.39 -6.86
C GLN A 82 19.71 15.76 -8.14
N LEU A 83 19.52 15.00 -9.22
CA LEU A 83 20.15 15.31 -10.52
C LEU A 83 19.62 16.64 -11.07
N ALA A 84 18.30 16.83 -11.06
CA ALA A 84 17.68 18.07 -11.48
C ALA A 84 18.09 19.26 -10.62
N GLU A 85 18.23 19.08 -9.30
CA GLU A 85 18.73 20.12 -8.40
C GLU A 85 20.17 20.54 -8.75
N HIS A 86 21.03 19.58 -9.13
CA HIS A 86 22.36 19.89 -9.63
C HIS A 86 22.34 20.61 -10.98
N ILE A 87 21.46 20.20 -11.91
CA ILE A 87 21.28 20.88 -13.20
C ILE A 87 20.84 22.33 -13.00
N GLU A 88 19.84 22.56 -12.14
CA GLU A 88 19.37 23.90 -11.77
C GLU A 88 20.46 24.75 -11.12
N ALA A 89 21.26 24.17 -10.21
CA ALA A 89 22.31 24.90 -9.49
C ALA A 89 23.45 25.39 -10.39
N ASN A 90 23.73 24.67 -11.47
CA ASN A 90 24.79 25.01 -12.44
C ASN A 90 24.25 25.71 -13.70
N ASP A 91 22.95 26.01 -13.74
CA ASP A 91 22.25 26.54 -14.92
C ASP A 91 22.50 25.72 -16.21
N ALA A 92 22.72 24.41 -16.05
CA ALA A 92 23.06 23.51 -17.15
C ALA A 92 21.82 23.22 -18.00
N PHE A 93 21.99 23.11 -19.33
CA PHE A 93 20.93 22.76 -20.29
C PHE A 93 19.70 23.69 -20.27
N ARG A 94 19.86 24.93 -19.80
CA ARG A 94 18.75 25.88 -19.63
C ARG A 94 17.99 26.14 -20.93
N ASP A 95 18.69 26.30 -22.04
CA ASP A 95 18.09 26.57 -23.35
C ASP A 95 17.33 25.35 -23.89
N GLU A 96 17.85 24.16 -23.61
CA GLU A 96 17.33 22.90 -24.12
C GLU A 96 16.10 22.41 -23.35
N PHE A 97 16.03 22.68 -22.05
CA PHE A 97 14.91 22.34 -21.18
C PHE A 97 14.19 23.59 -20.63
N ALA A 98 14.11 24.65 -21.44
CA ALA A 98 13.59 25.95 -21.03
C ALA A 98 12.20 25.89 -20.36
N ASP A 99 11.29 25.07 -20.87
CA ASP A 99 9.95 24.89 -20.32
C ASP A 99 9.97 24.29 -18.90
N HIS A 100 10.86 23.31 -18.66
CA HIS A 100 11.00 22.69 -17.34
C HIS A 100 11.62 23.66 -16.34
N HIS A 101 12.66 24.41 -16.72
CA HIS A 101 13.25 25.45 -15.87
C HIS A 101 12.24 26.55 -15.54
N ARG A 102 11.44 27.00 -16.53
CA ARG A 102 10.38 28.00 -16.32
C ARG A 102 9.32 27.49 -15.35
N ALA A 103 8.82 26.27 -15.53
CA ALA A 103 7.82 25.67 -14.64
C ALA A 103 8.34 25.53 -13.19
N ILE A 104 9.58 25.07 -13.02
CA ILE A 104 10.21 24.97 -11.70
C ILE A 104 10.38 26.36 -11.06
N GLY A 105 10.81 27.36 -11.84
CA GLY A 105 10.94 28.74 -11.38
C GLY A 105 9.60 29.32 -10.90
N GLN A 106 8.52 29.13 -11.66
CA GLN A 106 7.16 29.56 -11.29
C GLN A 106 6.70 28.91 -9.98
N LEU A 107 6.89 27.59 -9.83
CA LEU A 107 6.52 26.86 -8.61
C LEU A 107 7.31 27.32 -7.40
N LYS A 108 8.62 27.57 -7.55
CA LYS A 108 9.45 28.17 -6.50
C LYS A 108 8.97 29.56 -6.10
N GLN A 109 8.63 30.40 -7.07
CA GLN A 109 8.12 31.75 -6.83
C GLN A 109 6.76 31.74 -6.12
N GLN A 110 5.87 30.81 -6.48
CA GLN A 110 4.59 30.60 -5.78
C GLN A 110 4.79 30.11 -4.35
N LEU A 111 5.74 29.21 -4.11
CA LEU A 111 6.08 28.77 -2.75
C LEU A 111 6.69 29.90 -1.92
N ALA A 112 7.56 30.70 -2.51
CA ALA A 112 8.17 31.87 -1.86
C ALA A 112 7.12 32.93 -1.50
N SER A 113 6.17 33.22 -2.40
CA SER A 113 5.12 34.21 -2.11
C SER A 113 4.19 33.76 -0.98
N LEU A 114 3.92 32.45 -0.85
CA LEU A 114 3.19 31.88 0.28
C LEU A 114 4.00 31.94 1.58
N SER A 115 5.33 31.73 1.55
CA SER A 115 6.17 31.86 2.74
C SER A 115 6.34 33.31 3.19
N ASP A 116 6.49 34.25 2.26
CA ASP A 116 6.67 35.67 2.58
C ASP A 116 5.38 36.29 3.15
N ALA A 117 4.23 35.85 2.66
CA ALA A 117 2.93 36.21 3.23
C ALA A 117 2.81 35.80 4.71
N ARG A 118 3.49 34.72 5.11
CA ARG A 118 3.53 34.21 6.49
C ARG A 118 4.48 35.00 7.39
N ALA A 119 5.57 35.55 6.85
CA ALA A 119 6.60 36.24 7.62
C ALA A 119 6.18 37.64 8.12
N ARG A 120 5.07 38.21 7.61
CA ARG A 120 4.61 39.54 8.04
C ARG A 120 3.95 39.47 9.42
N PRO A 121 4.54 40.09 10.47
CA PRO A 121 3.95 40.06 11.81
C PRO A 121 2.64 40.87 11.81
N ARG A 122 1.52 40.17 12.01
CA ARG A 122 0.22 40.84 12.23
C ARG A 122 0.16 41.30 13.69
N ALA A 123 0.49 42.57 13.92
CA ALA A 123 0.27 43.24 15.19
C ALA A 123 -1.25 43.41 15.43
N GLY A 124 -1.73 42.95 16.60
CA GLY A 124 -3.02 43.40 17.14
C GLY A 124 -4.02 42.30 17.49
N SER A 125 -4.38 42.26 18.79
CA SER A 125 -5.46 41.49 19.42
C SER A 125 -5.31 39.96 19.50
N ALA A 126 -5.82 39.35 20.58
CA ALA A 126 -5.89 37.90 20.75
C ALA A 126 -6.70 37.22 19.63
N LEU A 127 -7.73 37.90 19.12
CA LEU A 127 -8.55 37.46 17.99
C LEU A 127 -7.74 37.44 16.68
N GLY A 128 -6.78 38.36 16.52
CA GLY A 128 -5.79 38.35 15.44
C GLY A 128 -4.87 37.13 15.48
N ARG A 129 -4.54 36.62 16.67
CA ARG A 129 -3.71 35.40 16.83
C ARG A 129 -4.45 34.14 16.39
N CYS A 130 -5.72 33.97 16.78
CA CYS A 130 -6.53 32.83 16.33
C CYS A 130 -6.72 32.83 14.80
N ARG A 131 -7.02 33.99 14.20
CA ARG A 131 -7.15 34.12 12.74
C ARG A 131 -5.82 33.85 12.02
N ALA A 132 -4.69 34.24 12.62
CA ALA A 132 -3.36 33.94 12.08
C ALA A 132 -3.01 32.44 12.12
N ILE A 133 -3.41 31.72 13.17
CA ILE A 133 -3.23 30.26 13.27
C ILE A 133 -4.07 29.54 12.21
N LEU A 134 -5.34 29.92 12.05
CA LEU A 134 -6.24 29.35 11.03
C LEU A 134 -5.74 29.64 9.60
N SER A 135 -5.27 30.86 9.31
CA SER A 135 -4.68 31.16 8.01
C SER A 135 -3.38 30.38 7.79
N ALA A 136 -2.55 30.22 8.83
CA ALA A 136 -1.32 29.44 8.73
C ALA A 136 -1.58 27.94 8.46
N ALA A 137 -2.68 27.39 8.98
CA ALA A 137 -3.11 26.03 8.66
C ALA A 137 -3.59 25.91 7.21
N GLY A 138 -4.42 26.85 6.74
CA GLY A 138 -4.87 26.90 5.34
C GLY A 138 -3.71 27.06 4.34
N ASP A 139 -2.73 27.90 4.67
CA ASP A 139 -1.54 28.11 3.85
C ASP A 139 -0.65 26.85 3.80
N LYS A 140 -0.49 26.13 4.92
CA LYS A 140 0.20 24.83 4.93
C LYS A 140 -0.46 23.84 3.96
N LEU A 141 -1.79 23.75 3.98
CA LEU A 141 -2.53 22.86 3.06
C LEU A 141 -2.31 23.25 1.59
N ARG A 142 -2.15 24.54 1.27
CA ARG A 142 -1.82 25.02 -0.09
C ARG A 142 -0.37 24.77 -0.50
N THR A 143 0.57 24.77 0.44
CA THR A 143 1.99 24.51 0.13
C THR A 143 2.26 23.06 -0.25
N ILE A 144 1.52 22.10 0.31
CA ILE A 144 1.71 20.66 0.05
C ILE A 144 1.57 20.30 -1.45
N PRO A 145 0.46 20.64 -2.15
CA PRO A 145 0.32 20.32 -3.56
C PRO A 145 1.36 21.02 -4.44
N LEU A 146 1.74 22.26 -4.12
CA LEU A 146 2.78 22.98 -4.85
C LEU A 146 4.17 22.35 -4.67
N GLN A 147 4.50 21.91 -3.45
CA GLN A 147 5.73 21.16 -3.20
C GLN A 147 5.74 19.81 -3.93
N ARG A 148 4.58 19.13 -4.01
CA ARG A 148 4.43 17.89 -4.78
C ARG A 148 4.66 18.15 -6.27
N GLN A 149 4.03 19.18 -6.84
CA GLN A 149 4.24 19.59 -8.23
C GLN A 149 5.71 19.93 -8.50
N LEU A 150 6.37 20.68 -7.60
CA LEU A 150 7.79 21.01 -7.72
C LEU A 150 8.67 19.75 -7.74
N LYS A 151 8.44 18.80 -6.83
CA LYS A 151 9.16 17.51 -6.80
C LYS A 151 8.95 16.70 -8.08
N ARG A 152 7.71 16.66 -8.60
CA ARG A 152 7.38 15.97 -9.87
C ARG A 152 8.08 16.62 -11.06
N SER A 153 8.05 17.95 -11.17
CA SER A 153 8.73 18.69 -12.25
C SER A 153 10.24 18.49 -12.23
N ARG A 154 10.86 18.52 -11.04
CA ARG A 154 12.30 18.23 -10.87
C ARG A 154 12.64 16.81 -11.28
N ARG A 155 11.91 15.81 -10.79
CA ARG A 155 12.13 14.41 -11.19
C ARG A 155 12.13 14.27 -12.71
N ARG A 156 11.13 14.86 -13.39
CA ARG A 156 10.99 14.78 -14.85
C ARG A 156 12.15 15.46 -15.58
N LEU A 157 12.63 16.62 -15.11
CA LEU A 157 13.82 17.26 -15.65
C LEU A 157 15.05 16.35 -15.55
N GLY A 158 15.30 15.76 -14.39
CA GLY A 158 16.43 14.86 -14.18
C GLY A 158 16.37 13.60 -15.05
N GLU A 159 15.17 13.02 -15.21
CA GLU A 159 14.94 11.85 -16.06
C GLU A 159 15.21 12.15 -17.54
N ILE A 160 14.66 13.26 -18.06
CA ILE A 160 14.87 13.68 -19.46
C ILE A 160 16.34 14.04 -19.71
N ALA A 161 16.96 14.78 -18.79
CA ALA A 161 18.36 15.16 -18.93
C ALA A 161 19.29 13.95 -18.94
N LEU A 162 19.06 12.96 -18.05
CA LEU A 162 19.81 11.71 -18.08
C LEU A 162 19.56 10.93 -19.37
N GLY A 163 18.31 10.83 -19.83
CA GLY A 163 17.97 10.11 -21.06
C GLY A 163 18.62 10.72 -22.31
N LYS A 164 18.79 12.05 -22.34
CA LYS A 164 19.34 12.76 -23.49
C LYS A 164 20.87 12.91 -23.46
N HIS A 165 21.44 13.18 -22.28
CA HIS A 165 22.88 13.49 -22.14
C HIS A 165 23.68 12.39 -21.46
N GLY A 166 23.04 11.36 -20.90
CA GLY A 166 23.71 10.25 -20.21
C GLY A 166 24.64 10.75 -19.11
N ASN A 167 25.91 10.35 -19.19
CA ASN A 167 26.94 10.71 -18.19
C ASN A 167 27.23 12.21 -18.10
N ALA A 168 26.89 13.01 -19.12
CA ALA A 168 27.08 14.46 -19.11
C ALA A 168 25.97 15.22 -18.36
N ALA A 169 24.87 14.54 -17.96
CA ALA A 169 23.75 15.19 -17.31
C ALA A 169 24.06 15.74 -15.90
N GLY A 170 25.11 15.24 -15.24
CA GLY A 170 25.45 15.66 -13.87
C GLY A 170 26.68 14.95 -13.31
N PRO A 171 26.87 14.98 -11.97
CA PRO A 171 28.04 14.39 -11.33
C PRO A 171 28.13 12.89 -11.59
N ALA A 172 29.31 12.40 -11.95
CA ALA A 172 29.54 10.99 -12.27
C ALA A 172 29.04 10.04 -11.17
N ARG A 173 29.19 10.40 -9.89
CA ARG A 173 28.69 9.61 -8.75
C ARG A 173 27.16 9.50 -8.74
N LEU A 174 26.45 10.58 -9.03
CA LEU A 174 24.99 10.58 -9.00
C LEU A 174 24.42 9.85 -10.22
N VAL A 175 25.00 10.09 -11.41
CA VAL A 175 24.59 9.41 -12.63
C VAL A 175 24.84 7.90 -12.53
N SER A 176 26.01 7.48 -12.03
CA SER A 176 26.30 6.05 -11.82
C SER A 176 25.33 5.38 -10.85
N GLN A 177 24.95 6.04 -9.75
CA GLN A 177 23.93 5.52 -8.83
C GLN A 177 22.56 5.35 -9.51
N ILE A 178 22.13 6.31 -10.34
CA ILE A 178 20.87 6.19 -11.08
C ILE A 178 20.95 5.02 -12.07
N VAL A 179 22.03 4.93 -12.85
CA VAL A 179 22.23 3.86 -13.83
C VAL A 179 22.28 2.49 -13.16
N GLU A 180 22.99 2.36 -12.04
CA GLU A 180 23.05 1.13 -11.24
C GLU A 180 21.66 0.75 -10.74
N THR A 181 20.89 1.70 -10.19
CA THR A 181 19.54 1.43 -9.69
C THR A 181 18.57 1.05 -10.81
N VAL A 182 18.64 1.71 -11.97
CA VAL A 182 17.86 1.35 -13.16
C VAL A 182 18.23 -0.06 -13.62
N SER A 183 19.52 -0.37 -13.72
CA SER A 183 19.99 -1.71 -14.11
C SER A 183 19.55 -2.79 -13.13
N HIS A 184 19.51 -2.49 -11.83
CA HIS A 184 19.03 -3.39 -10.80
C HIS A 184 17.52 -3.64 -10.92
N VAL A 185 16.73 -2.61 -11.20
CA VAL A 185 15.29 -2.75 -11.49
C VAL A 185 15.09 -3.64 -12.72
N ASP A 186 15.83 -3.40 -13.80
CA ASP A 186 15.73 -4.20 -15.03
C ASP A 186 16.11 -5.66 -14.80
N ASP A 187 17.18 -5.94 -14.05
CA ASP A 187 17.56 -7.30 -13.65
C ASP A 187 16.45 -7.98 -12.83
N LEU A 188 15.87 -7.31 -11.83
CA LEU A 188 14.75 -7.85 -11.05
C LEU A 188 13.52 -8.12 -11.94
N VAL A 189 13.23 -7.24 -12.90
CA VAL A 189 12.13 -7.42 -13.86
C VAL A 189 12.41 -8.60 -14.78
N GLN A 190 13.64 -8.73 -15.31
CA GLN A 190 14.04 -9.87 -16.15
C GLN A 190 13.99 -11.19 -15.39
N GLN A 191 14.48 -11.24 -14.14
CA GLN A 191 14.35 -12.40 -13.28
C GLN A 191 12.88 -12.77 -13.04
N SER A 192 12.01 -11.77 -12.82
CA SER A 192 10.57 -12.01 -12.65
C SER A 192 9.93 -12.58 -13.93
N ARG A 193 10.33 -12.10 -15.12
CA ARG A 193 9.88 -12.62 -16.42
C ARG A 193 10.40 -14.03 -16.68
N GLY A 194 11.66 -14.32 -16.35
CA GLY A 194 12.23 -15.66 -16.48
C GLY A 194 11.53 -16.69 -15.59
N LEU A 195 11.06 -16.29 -14.40
CA LEU A 195 10.17 -17.13 -13.60
C LEU A 195 8.80 -17.27 -14.28
N GLU A 196 8.22 -16.17 -14.76
CA GLU A 196 6.94 -16.20 -15.45
C GLU A 196 6.98 -17.16 -16.64
N GLU A 197 7.96 -17.08 -17.53
CA GLU A 197 8.11 -17.98 -18.68
C GLU A 197 8.28 -19.45 -18.28
N ARG A 198 9.08 -19.74 -17.24
CA ARG A 198 9.27 -21.11 -16.73
C ARG A 198 7.98 -21.72 -16.18
N TYR A 199 7.05 -20.90 -15.69
CA TYR A 199 5.81 -21.36 -15.05
C TYR A 199 4.52 -20.98 -15.81
N ALA A 200 4.62 -20.19 -16.89
CA ALA A 200 3.51 -19.68 -17.71
C ALA A 200 2.80 -20.78 -18.50
N SER A 201 3.53 -21.85 -18.85
CA SER A 201 2.94 -22.99 -19.56
C SER A 201 2.08 -23.89 -18.66
N ARG A 202 2.04 -23.68 -17.34
CA ARG A 202 1.28 -24.55 -16.44
C ARG A 202 0.32 -23.84 -15.48
N ILE A 203 0.69 -22.81 -14.71
CA ILE A 203 -0.11 -22.46 -13.51
C ILE A 203 -0.19 -20.97 -13.14
N VAL A 204 0.73 -20.13 -13.61
CA VAL A 204 0.88 -18.78 -13.04
C VAL A 204 0.17 -17.74 -13.90
N THR A 205 -1.16 -17.70 -13.85
CA THR A 205 -1.90 -16.49 -14.23
C THR A 205 -2.00 -15.56 -13.00
N PRO A 206 -1.97 -14.22 -13.17
CA PRO A 206 -2.06 -13.27 -12.06
C PRO A 206 -3.28 -13.47 -11.15
N SER A 207 -4.38 -13.94 -11.72
CA SER A 207 -5.59 -14.29 -10.97
C SER A 207 -5.38 -15.53 -10.09
N ARG A 208 -4.66 -16.55 -10.58
CA ARG A 208 -4.39 -17.77 -9.83
C ARG A 208 -3.34 -17.58 -8.74
N THR A 209 -2.37 -16.69 -8.93
CA THR A 209 -1.41 -16.35 -7.85
C THR A 209 -2.07 -15.57 -6.72
N ALA A 210 -3.03 -14.68 -7.01
CA ALA A 210 -3.82 -14.01 -5.98
C ALA A 210 -4.65 -15.01 -5.16
N VAL A 211 -5.34 -15.93 -5.83
CA VAL A 211 -6.13 -16.99 -5.16
C VAL A 211 -5.24 -17.95 -4.37
N ALA A 212 -4.11 -18.38 -4.94
CA ALA A 212 -3.15 -19.24 -4.26
C ALA A 212 -2.50 -18.55 -3.04
N GLY A 213 -2.24 -17.24 -3.13
CA GLY A 213 -1.77 -16.45 -2.00
C GLY A 213 -2.81 -16.38 -0.89
N ALA A 214 -4.08 -16.11 -1.23
CA ALA A 214 -5.18 -16.07 -0.27
C ALA A 214 -5.41 -17.43 0.42
N THR A 215 -5.34 -18.54 -0.32
CA THR A 215 -5.49 -19.89 0.25
C THR A 215 -4.31 -20.28 1.14
N LEU A 216 -3.08 -19.93 0.78
CA LEU A 216 -1.90 -20.14 1.64
C LEU A 216 -2.01 -19.36 2.95
N VAL A 217 -2.40 -18.08 2.89
CA VAL A 217 -2.64 -17.27 4.09
C VAL A 217 -3.76 -17.88 4.93
N GLY A 218 -4.87 -18.28 4.30
CA GLY A 218 -5.96 -18.97 4.98
C GLY A 218 -5.52 -20.25 5.68
N LEU A 219 -4.71 -21.10 5.03
CA LEU A 219 -4.19 -22.33 5.62
C LEU A 219 -3.23 -22.06 6.78
N VAL A 220 -2.36 -21.06 6.67
CA VAL A 220 -1.46 -20.66 7.76
C VAL A 220 -2.26 -20.15 8.96
N VAL A 221 -3.28 -19.32 8.72
CA VAL A 221 -4.18 -18.82 9.79
C VAL A 221 -4.94 -19.97 10.43
N CYS A 222 -5.51 -20.89 9.65
CA CYS A 222 -6.19 -22.07 10.18
C CYS A 222 -5.24 -22.97 10.97
N GLY A 223 -4.00 -23.15 10.51
CA GLY A 223 -2.97 -23.91 11.22
C GLY A 223 -2.58 -23.26 12.54
N LEU A 224 -2.43 -21.94 12.57
CA LEU A 224 -2.16 -21.18 13.80
C LEU A 224 -3.34 -21.25 14.78
N VAL A 225 -4.58 -21.12 14.30
CA VAL A 225 -5.79 -21.24 15.13
C VAL A 225 -5.90 -22.65 15.69
N TRP A 226 -5.66 -23.68 14.88
CA TRP A 226 -5.66 -25.06 15.36
C TRP A 226 -4.54 -25.29 16.37
N TRP A 227 -3.33 -24.82 16.12
CA TRP A 227 -2.21 -24.93 17.06
C TRP A 227 -2.51 -24.22 18.40
N TRP A 228 -3.14 -23.05 18.35
CA TRP A 228 -3.60 -22.36 19.56
C TRP A 228 -4.67 -23.15 20.31
N ALA A 229 -5.68 -23.67 19.60
CA ALA A 229 -6.76 -24.46 20.20
C ALA A 229 -6.31 -25.83 20.72
N SER A 230 -5.21 -26.37 20.18
CA SER A 230 -4.62 -27.65 20.58
C SER A 230 -3.43 -27.52 21.52
N SER A 231 -3.06 -26.29 21.90
CA SER A 231 -2.10 -26.09 22.98
C SER A 231 -2.74 -26.58 24.27
N PRO A 232 -2.23 -27.67 24.89
CA PRO A 232 -2.78 -28.16 26.14
C PRO A 232 -2.68 -27.03 27.16
N GLU A 233 -3.81 -26.70 27.79
CA GLU A 233 -3.84 -25.78 28.93
C GLU A 233 -2.73 -26.22 29.87
N THR A 234 -1.74 -25.36 30.03
CA THR A 234 -0.60 -25.62 30.90
C THR A 234 -1.16 -25.57 32.29
N GLU A 235 -1.52 -26.75 32.81
CA GLU A 235 -2.05 -26.96 34.15
C GLU A 235 -1.12 -26.23 35.13
N SER A 236 -1.61 -25.10 35.63
CA SER A 236 -0.88 -24.21 36.52
C SER A 236 -0.50 -25.00 37.76
N ALA A 237 0.76 -25.42 37.84
CA ALA A 237 1.30 -26.05 39.03
C ALA A 237 1.18 -25.07 40.22
N PRO A 238 0.73 -25.54 41.40
CA PRO A 238 0.58 -24.69 42.57
C PRO A 238 1.93 -24.15 43.03
N VAL A 239 1.99 -22.83 43.19
CA VAL A 239 3.13 -22.08 43.76
C VAL A 239 3.33 -22.52 45.20
N ALA A 240 4.33 -23.38 45.43
CA ALA A 240 4.83 -23.70 46.76
C ALA A 240 5.73 -22.56 47.25
N SER A 241 5.30 -21.91 48.32
CA SER A 241 6.06 -20.93 49.09
C SER A 241 7.12 -21.62 49.96
N ALA A 242 8.39 -21.27 49.76
CA ALA A 242 9.52 -21.42 50.69
C ALA A 242 10.75 -20.82 49.98
N SER A 243 11.73 -20.15 50.58
CA SER A 243 12.00 -19.71 51.94
C SER A 243 13.13 -18.68 51.85
N THR A 244 13.15 -17.77 52.81
CA THR A 244 14.19 -16.79 53.13
C THR A 244 15.57 -17.39 53.38
N GLY A 245 16.64 -16.67 53.01
CA GLY A 245 18.04 -16.86 53.41
C GLY A 245 18.96 -16.04 52.48
N GLU A 246 19.35 -14.80 52.78
CA GLU A 246 20.25 -14.28 53.81
C GLU A 246 21.77 -14.33 53.45
N VAL A 247 22.32 -13.11 53.22
CA VAL A 247 23.65 -12.55 53.61
C VAL A 247 24.93 -12.69 52.75
N ARG A 248 25.63 -11.52 52.66
CA ARG A 248 27.05 -11.19 52.35
C ARG A 248 27.49 -11.28 50.88
N GLY A 249 28.09 -10.29 50.22
CA GLY A 249 28.70 -9.02 50.62
C GLY A 249 30.19 -9.02 50.27
N THR A 250 30.63 -8.18 49.31
CA THR A 250 31.98 -7.56 49.28
C THR A 250 32.09 -6.50 48.18
N ALA A 251 32.73 -5.39 48.55
CA ALA A 251 32.99 -4.16 47.80
C ALA A 251 34.25 -4.24 46.92
N SER A 252 34.33 -3.36 45.90
CA SER A 252 35.53 -2.72 45.30
C SER A 252 34.99 -1.75 44.22
N GLU A 253 34.89 -0.43 44.45
CA GLU A 253 35.93 0.64 44.40
C GLU A 253 36.29 1.09 42.95
N PRO A 254 36.42 2.40 42.65
CA PRO A 254 36.06 3.01 41.36
C PRO A 254 37.26 3.31 40.46
N GLU A 255 36.98 3.53 39.16
CA GLU A 255 37.93 4.19 38.26
C GLU A 255 37.23 5.09 37.23
N GLN A 256 37.66 6.34 37.21
CA GLN A 256 37.38 7.47 36.30
C GLN A 256 38.73 8.22 36.18
N PRO A 257 38.99 9.16 35.24
CA PRO A 257 38.56 9.44 33.84
C PRO A 257 39.87 9.54 32.95
N PRO A 258 40.04 10.30 31.81
CA PRO A 258 39.22 11.33 31.11
C PRO A 258 39.32 11.27 29.53
N PRO A 259 39.19 12.38 28.74
CA PRO A 259 37.95 12.98 28.21
C PRO A 259 37.94 13.19 26.67
N ALA A 260 36.90 13.89 26.18
CA ALA A 260 36.64 14.38 24.80
C ALA A 260 36.00 13.33 23.86
N GLU A 261 34.93 13.60 23.13
CA GLU A 261 34.76 14.74 22.23
C GLU A 261 33.26 15.04 22.01
N LYS A 262 32.89 16.32 22.01
CA LYS A 262 31.59 16.82 21.57
C LYS A 262 31.48 16.63 20.07
N VAL A 263 30.56 15.78 19.60
CA VAL A 263 29.95 15.97 18.27
C VAL A 263 28.45 16.06 18.44
N MET A 264 28.00 17.28 18.19
CA MET A 264 26.63 17.71 17.98
C MET A 264 26.08 16.99 16.75
N ASP A 265 24.96 16.27 16.87
CA ASP A 265 24.05 16.06 15.74
C ASP A 265 22.60 16.11 16.23
N PRO A 266 21.93 17.27 16.17
CA PRO A 266 20.51 17.36 16.42
C PRO A 266 19.75 17.20 15.10
N GLY A 267 18.88 16.20 15.06
CA GLY A 267 17.70 16.26 14.18
C GLY A 267 17.72 15.32 12.99
N ARG A 268 17.77 14.01 13.27
CA ARG A 268 17.17 13.03 12.38
C ARG A 268 16.11 12.25 13.14
N ASP A 269 14.97 12.90 13.32
CA ASP A 269 13.72 12.24 13.69
C ASP A 269 13.31 11.33 12.52
N ALA A 270 13.88 10.13 12.48
CA ALA A 270 13.36 9.04 11.68
C ALA A 270 11.98 8.69 12.26
N SER A 271 10.93 9.24 11.66
CA SER A 271 9.55 8.93 12.03
C SER A 271 9.32 7.41 11.91
N PRO A 272 9.12 6.68 13.03
CA PRO A 272 9.06 5.21 13.07
C PRO A 272 7.79 4.62 12.43
N THR A 273 6.99 5.43 11.74
CA THR A 273 5.66 5.05 11.25
C THR A 273 5.59 4.70 9.76
N SER A 274 6.60 5.00 8.95
CA SER A 274 6.52 4.78 7.48
C SER A 274 6.38 3.31 7.08
N GLY A 275 6.86 2.38 7.91
CA GLY A 275 6.74 0.94 7.64
C GLY A 275 5.35 0.36 7.90
N LYS A 276 4.58 0.91 8.86
CA LYS A 276 3.27 0.35 9.25
C LYS A 276 2.16 0.72 8.26
N TYR A 277 2.16 1.95 7.76
CA TYR A 277 1.10 2.41 6.84
C TYR A 277 1.13 1.68 5.50
N GLY A 278 2.32 1.36 5.00
CA GLY A 278 2.50 0.72 3.69
C GLY A 278 1.80 -0.62 3.56
N VAL A 279 1.80 -1.45 4.61
CA VAL A 279 1.13 -2.75 4.59
C VAL A 279 -0.38 -2.58 4.48
N PHE A 280 -0.96 -1.66 5.26
CA PHE A 280 -2.40 -1.39 5.19
C PHE A 280 -2.80 -0.80 3.85
N ILE A 281 -2.06 0.19 3.33
CA ILE A 281 -2.33 0.82 2.03
C ILE A 281 -2.28 -0.19 0.89
N GLN A 282 -1.36 -1.17 0.94
CA GLN A 282 -1.27 -2.23 -0.06
C GLN A 282 -2.40 -3.26 0.02
N ASN A 283 -2.93 -3.49 1.22
CA ASN A 283 -3.98 -4.49 1.47
C ASN A 283 -5.40 -3.91 1.33
N ASP A 284 -5.60 -2.63 1.63
CA ASP A 284 -6.87 -1.95 1.42
C ASP A 284 -7.05 -1.64 -0.07
N PRO A 285 -8.05 -2.24 -0.74
CA PRO A 285 -8.18 -2.15 -2.19
C PRO A 285 -8.35 -0.69 -2.65
N PHE A 286 -9.07 0.12 -1.88
CA PHE A 286 -9.32 1.51 -2.25
C PHE A 286 -8.07 2.38 -2.15
N CYS A 287 -7.33 2.29 -1.03
CA CYS A 287 -6.07 3.01 -0.89
C CYS A 287 -5.06 2.59 -1.96
N ARG A 288 -4.96 1.27 -2.22
CA ARG A 288 -4.07 0.71 -3.23
C ARG A 288 -4.38 1.24 -4.62
N ASP A 289 -5.66 1.28 -5.00
CA ASP A 289 -6.06 1.61 -6.36
C ASP A 289 -5.84 3.09 -6.68
N VAL A 290 -6.06 3.98 -5.70
CA VAL A 290 -5.70 5.41 -5.80
C VAL A 290 -4.19 5.59 -5.89
N VAL A 291 -3.41 4.97 -4.99
CA VAL A 291 -1.94 5.11 -4.96
C VAL A 291 -1.30 4.57 -6.24
N ASN A 292 -1.86 3.53 -6.84
CA ASN A 292 -1.37 2.96 -8.10
C ASN A 292 -1.77 3.76 -9.35
N ALA A 293 -2.61 4.78 -9.21
CA ALA A 293 -3.09 5.62 -10.31
C ALA A 293 -3.56 4.79 -11.51
N ILE A 294 -4.52 3.88 -11.26
CA ILE A 294 -5.10 3.00 -12.28
C ILE A 294 -5.55 3.84 -13.49
N SER A 295 -5.25 3.37 -14.70
CA SER A 295 -5.70 4.06 -15.91
C SER A 295 -7.20 3.88 -16.11
N LEU A 296 -7.83 4.90 -16.70
CA LEU A 296 -9.25 4.86 -17.04
C LEU A 296 -9.61 3.64 -17.90
N GLU A 297 -8.77 3.31 -18.88
CA GLU A 297 -8.97 2.14 -19.75
C GLU A 297 -9.02 0.84 -18.95
N ARG A 298 -8.09 0.66 -18.01
CA ARG A 298 -8.08 -0.52 -17.13
C ARG A 298 -9.30 -0.53 -16.22
N PHE A 299 -9.66 0.61 -15.65
CA PHE A 299 -10.84 0.74 -14.80
C PHE A 299 -12.12 0.35 -15.55
N LEU A 300 -12.35 0.86 -16.76
CA LEU A 300 -13.54 0.56 -17.55
C LEU A 300 -13.58 -0.89 -18.04
N LYS A 301 -12.41 -1.51 -18.23
CA LYS A 301 -12.33 -2.94 -18.53
C LYS A 301 -12.73 -3.80 -17.33
N ASP A 302 -12.30 -3.40 -16.13
CA ASP A 302 -12.55 -4.13 -14.90
C ASP A 302 -13.98 -3.85 -14.35
N ASN A 303 -14.57 -2.70 -14.70
CA ASN A 303 -15.89 -2.24 -14.25
C ASN A 303 -16.75 -1.80 -15.46
N PRO A 304 -17.26 -2.74 -16.26
CA PRO A 304 -18.00 -2.44 -17.50
C PRO A 304 -19.33 -1.72 -17.26
N ASP A 305 -19.88 -1.81 -16.06
CA ASP A 305 -21.14 -1.18 -15.67
C ASP A 305 -20.96 0.26 -15.16
N ALA A 306 -19.72 0.76 -15.08
CA ALA A 306 -19.44 2.12 -14.64
C ALA A 306 -19.95 3.15 -15.66
N THR A 307 -20.77 4.09 -15.20
CA THR A 307 -21.37 5.14 -16.03
C THR A 307 -20.65 6.46 -15.83
N LEU A 308 -20.45 7.23 -16.91
CA LEU A 308 -19.87 8.57 -16.81
C LEU A 308 -20.89 9.53 -16.21
N ASP A 309 -20.53 10.16 -15.10
CA ASP A 309 -21.30 11.19 -14.42
C ASP A 309 -21.00 12.56 -15.05
N ASN A 310 -21.81 12.92 -16.04
CA ASN A 310 -21.64 14.16 -16.80
C ASN A 310 -21.84 15.43 -15.97
N GLU A 311 -22.57 15.35 -14.85
CA GLU A 311 -22.83 16.52 -13.99
C GLU A 311 -21.58 16.92 -13.20
N ASN A 312 -20.82 15.92 -12.76
CA ASN A 312 -19.60 16.11 -11.97
C ASN A 312 -18.31 16.02 -12.80
N ALA A 313 -18.38 15.57 -14.05
CA ALA A 313 -17.25 15.59 -14.97
C ALA A 313 -16.96 17.02 -15.48
N ASN A 314 -15.67 17.33 -15.66
CA ASN A 314 -15.23 18.59 -16.25
C ASN A 314 -14.17 18.32 -17.32
N ALA A 315 -14.65 18.14 -18.56
CA ALA A 315 -13.79 17.87 -19.71
C ALA A 315 -12.77 18.99 -19.99
N GLY A 316 -13.09 20.24 -19.64
CA GLY A 316 -12.20 21.38 -19.85
C GLY A 316 -10.89 21.31 -19.07
N ILE A 317 -10.87 20.57 -17.96
CA ILE A 317 -9.67 20.34 -17.15
C ILE A 317 -9.22 18.88 -17.18
N GLY A 318 -9.77 18.04 -18.06
CA GLY A 318 -9.43 16.62 -18.13
C GLY A 318 -9.94 15.78 -16.95
N PHE A 319 -10.89 16.29 -16.16
CA PHE A 319 -11.50 15.55 -15.05
C PHE A 319 -12.74 14.79 -15.52
N GLN A 320 -12.80 13.50 -15.23
CA GLN A 320 -13.92 12.62 -15.54
C GLN A 320 -14.33 11.88 -14.28
N GLN A 321 -15.63 11.91 -13.97
CA GLN A 321 -16.17 11.17 -12.83
C GLN A 321 -17.01 10.01 -13.34
N TYR A 322 -16.77 8.81 -12.82
CA TYR A 322 -17.56 7.62 -13.12
C TYR A 322 -18.30 7.16 -11.87
N SER A 323 -19.54 6.76 -12.02
CA SER A 323 -20.34 6.15 -10.96
C SER A 323 -20.55 4.67 -11.23
N GLU A 324 -20.43 3.85 -10.18
CA GLU A 324 -20.70 2.42 -10.24
C GLU A 324 -21.33 1.99 -8.91
N SER A 325 -22.60 1.58 -8.92
CA SER A 325 -23.33 1.20 -7.71
C SER A 325 -23.27 2.28 -6.62
N PHE A 326 -22.44 2.07 -5.58
CA PHE A 326 -22.25 2.96 -4.44
C PHE A 326 -20.94 3.72 -4.48
N PHE A 327 -20.20 3.62 -5.58
CA PHE A 327 -18.88 4.20 -5.77
C PHE A 327 -18.93 5.33 -6.79
N GLN A 328 -18.12 6.35 -6.55
CA GLN A 328 -17.76 7.37 -7.53
C GLN A 328 -16.24 7.39 -7.66
N TYR A 329 -15.75 7.37 -8.89
CA TYR A 329 -14.33 7.32 -9.22
C TYR A 329 -13.98 8.56 -10.02
N GLY A 330 -13.11 9.41 -9.47
CA GLY A 330 -12.63 10.61 -10.15
C GLY A 330 -11.30 10.32 -10.85
N PHE A 331 -11.26 10.60 -12.14
CA PHE A 331 -10.09 10.50 -12.99
C PHE A 331 -9.63 11.87 -13.43
N PHE A 332 -8.34 12.16 -13.33
CA PHE A 332 -7.71 13.34 -13.91
C PHE A 332 -6.68 12.88 -14.95
N ASP A 333 -6.77 13.39 -16.19
CA ASP A 333 -5.92 12.95 -17.30
C ASP A 333 -5.90 11.42 -17.47
N LYS A 334 -7.08 10.79 -17.35
CA LYS A 334 -7.28 9.33 -17.45
C LYS A 334 -6.55 8.52 -16.36
N LYS A 335 -6.18 9.15 -15.24
CA LYS A 335 -5.59 8.48 -14.06
C LYS A 335 -6.51 8.62 -12.87
N LEU A 336 -6.75 7.52 -12.17
CA LEU A 336 -7.58 7.52 -10.96
C LEU A 336 -6.90 8.39 -9.90
N VAL A 337 -7.60 9.43 -9.46
CA VAL A 337 -7.15 10.36 -8.41
C VAL A 337 -8.07 10.38 -7.21
N SER A 338 -9.30 9.88 -7.34
CA SER A 338 -10.18 9.79 -6.19
C SER A 338 -11.16 8.62 -6.26
N ILE A 339 -11.49 8.08 -5.10
CA ILE A 339 -12.56 7.11 -4.91
C ILE A 339 -13.44 7.62 -3.78
N THR A 340 -14.71 7.80 -4.06
CA THR A 340 -15.76 8.09 -3.09
C THR A 340 -16.65 6.86 -2.97
N MET A 341 -16.89 6.38 -1.77
CA MET A 341 -17.80 5.26 -1.51
C MET A 341 -18.90 5.70 -0.55
N LEU A 342 -20.15 5.47 -0.92
CA LEU A 342 -21.34 5.77 -0.13
C LEU A 342 -21.91 4.48 0.46
N LEU A 343 -21.53 4.15 1.70
CA LEU A 343 -22.02 2.94 2.36
C LEU A 343 -23.20 3.25 3.28
N PRO A 344 -24.39 2.68 3.06
CA PRO A 344 -25.40 2.64 4.11
C PRO A 344 -24.89 1.72 5.23
N ARG A 345 -24.69 2.26 6.43
CA ARG A 345 -24.24 1.49 7.60
C ARG A 345 -25.00 1.89 8.85
N ASP A 346 -25.25 0.91 9.71
CA ASP A 346 -25.65 1.17 11.08
C ASP A 346 -24.50 1.83 11.85
N GLN A 347 -24.81 2.43 13.01
CA GLN A 347 -23.83 3.13 13.84
C GLN A 347 -22.60 2.25 14.16
N LYS A 348 -22.81 0.94 14.37
CA LYS A 348 -21.73 -0.02 14.62
C LYS A 348 -20.79 -0.16 13.42
N GLY A 349 -21.33 -0.28 12.20
CA GLY A 349 -20.56 -0.35 10.98
C GLY A 349 -19.81 0.94 10.67
N ILE A 350 -20.37 2.10 11.04
CA ILE A 350 -19.69 3.40 10.97
C ILE A 350 -18.47 3.40 11.90
N ASP A 351 -18.67 3.05 13.16
CA ASP A 351 -17.59 3.06 14.17
C ASP A 351 -16.48 2.05 13.85
N ALA A 352 -16.84 0.90 13.26
CA ALA A 352 -15.87 -0.08 12.78
C ALA A 352 -14.97 0.48 11.67
N GLU A 353 -15.52 1.25 10.72
CA GLU A 353 -14.72 1.83 9.64
C GLU A 353 -13.78 2.93 10.16
N PHE A 354 -14.26 3.83 11.03
CA PHE A 354 -13.41 4.82 11.68
C PHE A 354 -12.30 4.16 12.50
N THR A 355 -12.61 3.07 13.20
CA THR A 355 -11.64 2.31 13.99
C THR A 355 -10.60 1.65 13.09
N LYS A 356 -11.01 0.99 12.00
CA LYS A 356 -10.11 0.40 11.00
C LYS A 356 -9.05 1.40 10.52
N TYR A 357 -9.47 2.59 10.09
CA TYR A 357 -8.55 3.61 9.58
C TYR A 357 -7.72 4.28 10.70
N ARG A 358 -8.30 4.47 11.90
CA ARG A 358 -7.56 4.98 13.05
C ARG A 358 -6.49 4.00 13.54
N ASP A 359 -6.77 2.70 13.56
CA ASP A 359 -5.83 1.67 13.97
C ASP A 359 -4.70 1.53 12.95
N ALA A 360 -5.01 1.73 11.67
CA ALA A 360 -4.04 1.71 10.58
C ALA A 360 -3.12 2.95 10.56
N PHE A 361 -3.70 4.15 10.66
CA PHE A 361 -3.00 5.42 10.39
C PHE A 361 -2.74 6.26 11.64
N GLY A 362 -3.22 5.84 12.81
CA GLY A 362 -3.21 6.63 14.03
C GLY A 362 -4.38 7.62 14.11
N PRO A 363 -4.35 8.58 15.06
CA PRO A 363 -5.41 9.58 15.20
C PRO A 363 -5.52 10.44 13.93
N PRO A 364 -6.75 10.83 13.54
CA PRO A 364 -6.97 11.69 12.38
C PRO A 364 -6.30 13.06 12.57
N HIS A 365 -5.84 13.64 11.46
CA HIS A 365 -5.22 14.96 11.41
C HIS A 365 -6.26 16.08 11.63
N ASP A 366 -7.48 15.88 11.15
CA ASP A 366 -8.58 16.83 11.32
C ASP A 366 -9.91 16.06 11.48
N THR A 367 -10.78 16.59 12.32
CA THR A 367 -12.13 16.08 12.60
C THR A 367 -13.20 17.18 12.48
N SER A 368 -12.78 18.41 12.15
CA SER A 368 -13.68 19.53 11.94
C SER A 368 -14.44 19.32 10.64
N ILE A 369 -15.78 19.33 10.72
CA ILE A 369 -16.64 19.11 9.57
C ILE A 369 -16.55 20.35 8.66
N PRO A 370 -16.14 20.21 7.39
CA PRO A 370 -16.10 21.33 6.45
C PRO A 370 -17.47 21.98 6.29
N ALA A 371 -17.52 23.30 6.11
CA ALA A 371 -18.78 24.06 6.03
C ALA A 371 -19.76 23.48 4.99
N GLN A 372 -19.25 23.13 3.80
CA GLN A 372 -20.04 22.51 2.73
C GLN A 372 -20.61 21.14 3.13
N MET A 373 -19.85 20.33 3.87
CA MET A 373 -20.35 19.03 4.35
C MET A 373 -21.37 19.20 5.47
N LYS A 374 -21.20 20.23 6.31
CA LYS A 374 -22.15 20.59 7.37
C LYS A 374 -23.49 21.05 6.79
N GLU A 375 -23.48 21.82 5.70
CA GLU A 375 -24.68 22.20 4.94
C GLU A 375 -25.42 20.96 4.41
N ASN A 376 -24.67 19.94 4.02
CA ASN A 376 -25.20 18.63 3.58
C ASN A 376 -25.55 17.69 4.76
N GLY A 377 -25.61 18.22 5.99
CA GLY A 377 -26.03 17.48 7.18
C GLY A 377 -24.98 16.55 7.77
N ALA A 378 -23.71 16.61 7.37
CA ALA A 378 -22.69 15.73 7.93
C ALA A 378 -22.60 15.85 9.45
N THR A 379 -22.58 14.71 10.15
CA THR A 379 -22.57 14.63 11.61
C THR A 379 -21.20 14.25 12.18
N ARG A 380 -20.35 13.59 11.38
CA ARG A 380 -18.97 13.23 11.74
C ARG A 380 -18.05 13.35 10.55
N TYR A 381 -16.80 13.71 10.83
CA TYR A 381 -15.74 13.82 9.84
C TYR A 381 -14.40 13.38 10.44
N ALA A 382 -13.56 12.74 9.65
CA ALA A 382 -12.16 12.48 9.99
C ALA A 382 -11.30 12.47 8.73
N THR A 383 -10.09 13.01 8.81
CA THR A 383 -9.12 13.03 7.72
C THR A 383 -7.75 12.53 8.15
N TRP A 384 -7.10 11.76 7.28
CA TRP A 384 -5.72 11.34 7.39
C TRP A 384 -4.95 11.79 6.16
N ASN A 385 -3.88 12.55 6.36
CA ASN A 385 -2.97 12.95 5.30
C ASN A 385 -1.72 12.06 5.36
N LEU A 386 -1.46 11.32 4.28
CA LEU A 386 -0.39 10.34 4.18
C LEU A 386 0.60 10.81 3.09
N PRO A 387 1.44 11.82 3.40
CA PRO A 387 2.27 12.50 2.40
C PRO A 387 3.29 11.58 1.72
N ASP A 388 3.74 10.53 2.40
CA ASP A 388 4.67 9.54 1.86
C ASP A 388 4.06 8.70 0.73
N TYR A 389 2.73 8.67 0.62
CA TYR A 389 1.98 7.89 -0.36
C TYR A 389 1.18 8.77 -1.33
N ASP A 390 1.37 10.10 -1.29
CA ASP A 390 0.55 11.08 -2.02
C ASP A 390 -0.95 11.08 -1.63
N LEU A 391 -1.35 10.27 -0.65
CA LEU A 391 -2.75 9.95 -0.37
C LEU A 391 -3.35 10.81 0.76
N ALA A 392 -4.60 11.19 0.61
CA ALA A 392 -5.47 11.71 1.65
C ALA A 392 -6.70 10.81 1.77
N VAL A 393 -7.05 10.45 3.00
CA VAL A 393 -8.22 9.62 3.32
C VAL A 393 -9.16 10.45 4.16
N SER A 394 -10.42 10.53 3.77
CA SER A 394 -11.45 11.25 4.52
C SER A 394 -12.70 10.40 4.69
N LEU A 395 -13.23 10.36 5.90
CA LEU A 395 -14.46 9.68 6.26
C LEU A 395 -15.47 10.73 6.70
N THR A 396 -16.67 10.69 6.11
CA THR A 396 -17.77 11.60 6.41
C THR A 396 -19.02 10.78 6.71
N VAL A 397 -19.76 11.13 7.76
CA VAL A 397 -21.04 10.49 8.11
C VAL A 397 -22.17 11.47 7.85
N GLN A 398 -23.19 11.05 7.11
CA GLN A 398 -24.38 11.84 6.81
C GLN A 398 -25.64 11.27 7.50
N PRO A 399 -26.71 12.07 7.68
CA PRO A 399 -27.88 11.71 8.50
C PRO A 399 -28.68 10.53 7.96
N SER A 400 -28.59 10.23 6.67
CA SER A 400 -29.19 9.06 6.01
C SER A 400 -28.52 7.73 6.39
N ALA A 401 -27.73 7.71 7.47
CA ALA A 401 -26.88 6.58 7.89
C ALA A 401 -25.92 6.11 6.78
N SER A 402 -25.51 7.02 5.90
CA SER A 402 -24.49 6.78 4.88
C SER A 402 -23.12 7.27 5.34
N VAL A 403 -22.09 6.46 5.12
CA VAL A 403 -20.68 6.84 5.26
C VAL A 403 -20.14 7.14 3.88
N GLY A 404 -19.67 8.37 3.67
CA GLY A 404 -18.82 8.75 2.55
C GLY A 404 -17.36 8.51 2.91
N LEU A 405 -16.72 7.49 2.33
CA LEU A 405 -15.27 7.38 2.32
C LEU A 405 -14.75 8.04 1.05
N VAL A 406 -14.01 9.14 1.17
CA VAL A 406 -13.38 9.84 0.04
C VAL A 406 -11.87 9.73 0.17
N LEU A 407 -11.26 9.07 -0.81
CA LEU A 407 -9.83 8.93 -0.97
C LEU A 407 -9.39 9.85 -2.11
N VAL A 408 -8.34 10.64 -1.90
CA VAL A 408 -7.79 11.56 -2.91
C VAL A 408 -6.26 11.39 -2.95
N GLY A 409 -5.70 11.13 -4.13
CA GLY A 409 -4.27 10.88 -4.37
C GLY A 409 -3.61 11.83 -5.35
#